data_AF-A0A374UJD6-F1
#
_entry.id   AF-A0A374UJD6-F1
#
_cell.length_a   1.000
_cell.length_b   1.000
_cell.length_c   1.000
_cell.angle_alpha   90.00
_cell.angle_beta   90.00
_cell.angle_gamma   90.00
#
_symmetry.space_group_name_H-M   'P 1'
#
loop_
_entity.id
_entity.type
_entity.pdbx_description
1 polymer ?
#
loop_
_entity_poly.entity_id
_entity_poly.type
_entity_poly.pdbx_seq_one_letter_code
_entity_poly.pdbx_strand_id
1 'polypeptide(L)'
;MCVYIGIEDLAANALIERMANNANNRFVSYKELEDYGAEVVKFLNSKGEKAILILSRESTNDMFRNYSDIFEETSCSDSLGIGLKSEITINDLINKFRGYLAFDVLLAFINKQTVSKLGV
;
A
#
# COMPACT_ATOMS: atom_id res chain seq x y z
N MET A 1 18.53 -7.43 7.98
CA MET A 1 18.23 -5.99 8.15
C MET A 1 16.87 -5.87 8.85
N CYS A 2 16.46 -4.71 9.37
CA CYS A 2 15.08 -4.52 9.84
C CYS A 2 14.38 -3.54 8.90
N VAL A 3 13.31 -3.98 8.25
CA VAL A 3 12.54 -3.18 7.31
C VAL A 3 11.35 -2.57 8.05
N TYR A 4 11.20 -1.26 7.93
CA TYR A 4 10.02 -0.54 8.42
C TYR A 4 9.16 -0.18 7.22
N ILE A 5 7.90 -0.61 7.26
CA ILE A 5 6.94 -0.36 6.18
C ILE A 5 5.95 0.68 6.68
N GLY A 6 6.01 1.87 6.08
CA GLY A 6 5.07 2.95 6.33
C GLY A 6 3.72 2.71 5.64
N ILE A 7 2.70 3.43 6.09
CA ILE A 7 1.38 3.38 5.48
C ILE A 7 1.40 3.92 4.04
N GLU A 8 2.27 4.87 3.74
CA GLU A 8 2.44 5.45 2.40
C GLU A 8 2.90 4.39 1.39
N ASP A 9 3.92 3.60 1.73
CA ASP A 9 4.43 2.51 0.90
C ASP A 9 3.38 1.44 0.71
N LEU A 10 2.70 1.08 1.81
CA LEU A 10 1.70 0.03 1.81
C LEU A 10 0.49 0.41 0.95
N ALA A 11 -0.04 1.62 1.13
CA ALA A 11 -1.18 2.15 0.40
C ALA A 11 -0.85 2.32 -1.09
N ALA A 12 0.30 2.92 -1.41
CA ALA A 12 0.76 3.08 -2.79
C ALA A 12 0.84 1.74 -3.51
N ASN A 13 1.51 0.76 -2.90
CA ASN A 13 1.68 -0.56 -3.52
C ASN A 13 0.36 -1.32 -3.62
N ALA A 14 -0.52 -1.24 -2.62
CA ALA A 14 -1.86 -1.83 -2.70
C ALA A 14 -2.66 -1.26 -3.88
N LEU A 15 -2.63 0.06 -4.05
CA LEU A 15 -3.35 0.76 -5.11
C LEU A 15 -2.75 0.50 -6.50
N ILE A 16 -1.42 0.37 -6.62
CA ILE A 16 -0.77 -0.06 -7.87
C ILE A 16 -1.31 -1.43 -8.30
N GLU A 17 -1.32 -2.41 -7.39
CA GLU A 17 -1.78 -3.77 -7.72
C GLU A 17 -3.29 -3.81 -8.03
N ARG A 18 -4.10 -2.97 -7.36
CA ARG A 18 -5.52 -2.82 -7.70
C ARG A 18 -5.73 -2.23 -9.08
N MET A 19 -5.04 -1.15 -9.41
CA MET A 19 -5.15 -0.47 -10.70
C MET A 19 -4.60 -1.32 -11.85
N ALA A 20 -3.59 -2.17 -11.58
CA ALA A 20 -3.07 -3.11 -12.56
C ALA A 20 -4.11 -4.16 -13.00
N ASN A 21 -5.00 -4.58 -12.08
CA ASN A 21 -6.08 -5.51 -12.38
C ASN A 21 -7.34 -4.81 -12.91
N ASN A 22 -7.67 -3.62 -12.39
CA ASN A 22 -8.78 -2.80 -12.84
C ASN A 22 -8.45 -1.31 -12.66
N ALA A 23 -8.26 -0.59 -13.78
CA ALA A 23 -7.85 0.81 -13.77
C ALA A 23 -8.80 1.76 -13.00
N ASN A 24 -10.06 1.37 -12.80
CA ASN A 24 -11.03 2.16 -12.03
C ASN A 24 -10.96 1.88 -10.51
N ASN A 25 -10.22 0.85 -10.08
CA ASN A 25 -10.10 0.50 -8.66
C ASN A 25 -9.02 1.34 -7.98
N ARG A 26 -9.40 2.58 -7.65
CA ARG A 26 -8.52 3.62 -7.09
C ARG A 26 -8.73 3.83 -5.59
N PHE A 27 -9.24 2.80 -4.91
CA PHE A 27 -9.59 2.82 -3.50
C PHE A 27 -9.13 1.53 -2.82
N VAL A 28 -8.69 1.63 -1.57
CA VAL A 28 -8.41 0.51 -0.68
C VAL A 28 -8.90 0.83 0.72
N SER A 29 -9.68 -0.05 1.33
CA SER A 29 -10.16 0.14 2.70
C SER A 29 -9.04 -0.07 3.73
N TYR A 30 -9.17 0.52 4.91
CA TYR A 30 -8.18 0.32 5.98
C TYR A 30 -8.03 -1.15 6.37
N LYS A 31 -9.13 -1.90 6.40
CA LYS A 31 -9.12 -3.34 6.69
C LYS A 31 -8.31 -4.13 5.67
N GLU A 32 -8.52 -3.87 4.37
CA GLU A 32 -7.76 -4.53 3.30
C GLU A 32 -6.28 -4.16 3.36
N LEU A 33 -5.97 -2.90 3.73
CA LEU A 33 -4.62 -2.42 3.98
C LEU A 33 -3.94 -3.17 5.14
N GLU A 34 -4.64 -3.35 6.27
CA GLU A 34 -4.14 -4.10 7.42
C GLU A 34 -3.89 -5.57 7.07
N ASP A 35 -4.86 -6.23 6.41
CA ASP A 35 -4.75 -7.63 6.00
C ASP A 35 -3.59 -7.84 5.00
N TYR A 36 -3.47 -6.94 4.02
CA TYR A 36 -2.38 -6.94 3.05
C TYR A 36 -1.03 -6.71 3.71
N GLY A 37 -0.91 -5.69 4.57
CA GLY A 37 0.32 -5.36 5.27
C GLY A 37 0.79 -6.47 6.21
N ALA A 38 -0.14 -7.12 6.93
CA ALA A 38 0.16 -8.28 7.76
C ALA A 38 0.74 -9.44 6.93
N GLU A 39 0.17 -9.71 5.76
CA GLU A 39 0.67 -10.77 4.87
C GLU A 39 2.04 -10.42 4.26
N VAL A 40 2.28 -9.14 3.91
CA VAL A 40 3.59 -8.65 3.45
C VAL A 40 4.67 -8.85 4.52
N VAL A 41 4.39 -8.46 5.76
CA VAL A 41 5.30 -8.66 6.89
C VAL A 41 5.57 -10.15 7.13
N LYS A 42 4.52 -10.98 7.06
CA LYS A 42 4.66 -12.43 7.20
C LYS A 42 5.53 -13.04 6.09
N PHE A 43 5.35 -12.59 4.85
CA PHE A 43 6.18 -13.02 3.72
C PHE A 43 7.65 -12.68 3.93
N LEU A 44 7.96 -11.43 4.30
CA LEU A 44 9.34 -10.98 4.56
C LEU A 44 9.97 -11.75 5.73
N ASN A 45 9.24 -11.92 6.84
CA ASN A 45 9.72 -12.67 7.99
C ASN A 45 10.00 -14.14 7.62
N SER A 46 9.20 -14.76 6.74
CA SER A 46 9.43 -16.13 6.26
C SER A 46 10.72 -16.27 5.42
N LYS A 47 11.24 -15.17 4.87
CA LYS A 47 12.51 -15.10 4.13
C LYS A 47 13.70 -14.73 5.03
N GLY A 48 13.46 -14.55 6.33
CA GLY A 48 14.49 -14.11 7.29
C GLY A 48 14.68 -12.59 7.36
N GLU A 49 13.87 -11.82 6.63
CA GLU A 49 13.89 -10.36 6.69
C GLU A 49 12.93 -9.87 7.76
N LYS A 50 13.45 -9.26 8.82
CA LYS A 50 12.62 -8.75 9.91
C LYS A 50 11.85 -7.51 9.42
N ALA A 51 10.54 -7.60 9.34
CA ALA A 51 9.68 -6.50 8.89
C ALA A 51 8.74 -6.02 10.01
N ILE A 52 8.54 -4.71 10.07
CA ILE A 52 7.64 -4.05 11.02
C ILE A 52 6.71 -3.12 10.24
N LEU A 53 5.41 -3.30 10.44
CA LEU A 53 4.38 -2.43 9.88
C LEU A 53 4.13 -1.24 10.82
N ILE A 54 4.17 -0.02 10.28
CA ILE A 54 3.85 1.20 11.02
C ILE A 54 2.50 1.71 10.53
N LEU A 55 1.43 1.27 11.19
CA LEU A 55 0.07 1.75 10.97
C LEU A 55 -0.45 2.39 12.25
N SER A 56 -0.63 3.70 12.22
CA SER A 56 -1.33 4.45 13.25
C SER A 56 -2.15 5.57 12.61
N ARG A 57 -3.15 6.08 13.32
CA ARG A 57 -3.92 7.23 12.83
C ARG A 57 -3.03 8.47 12.60
N GLU A 58 -1.98 8.62 13.39
CA GLU A 58 -1.00 9.69 13.25
C GLU A 58 -0.19 9.53 11.96
N SER A 59 0.36 8.34 11.69
CA SER A 59 1.09 8.08 10.44
C SER A 59 0.19 8.24 9.21
N THR A 60 -1.08 7.86 9.31
CA THR A 60 -2.08 8.08 8.25
C THR A 60 -2.31 9.56 8.00
N ASN A 61 -2.47 10.37 9.05
CA ASN A 61 -2.65 11.81 8.92
C ASN A 61 -1.39 12.47 8.32
N ASP A 62 -0.21 12.04 8.75
CA ASP A 62 1.06 12.52 8.18
C ASP A 62 1.18 12.16 6.70
N MET A 63 0.77 10.95 6.30
CA MET A 63 0.70 10.57 4.88
C MET A 63 -0.21 11.51 4.10
N PHE A 64 -1.44 11.77 4.56
CA PHE A 64 -2.35 12.69 3.86
C PHE A 64 -1.81 14.11 3.80
N ARG A 65 -1.06 14.56 4.80
CA ARG A 65 -0.43 15.88 4.80
C ARG A 65 0.73 15.94 3.80
N ASN A 66 1.62 14.95 3.81
CA ASN A 66 2.84 14.91 3.01
C ASN A 66 2.59 14.57 1.55
N TYR A 67 1.53 13.81 1.28
CA TYR A 67 1.14 13.33 -0.05
C TYR A 67 -0.30 13.73 -0.39
N SER A 68 -0.71 14.92 0.06
CA SER A 68 -2.04 15.49 -0.21
C SER A 68 -2.32 15.69 -1.70
N ASP A 69 -1.28 15.73 -2.54
CA ASP A 69 -1.35 15.75 -4.00
C ASP A 69 -1.73 14.39 -4.59
N ILE A 70 -1.59 13.30 -3.84
CA ILE A 70 -1.75 11.93 -4.33
C ILE A 70 -2.94 11.22 -3.67
N PHE A 71 -2.94 11.21 -2.35
CA PHE A 71 -3.88 10.44 -1.54
C PHE A 71 -4.94 11.32 -0.91
N GLU A 72 -6.12 10.75 -0.75
CA GLU A 72 -7.22 11.33 0.00
C GLU A 72 -7.93 10.27 0.84
N GLU A 73 -8.46 10.67 2.00
CA GLU A 73 -9.33 9.79 2.77
C GLU A 73 -10.71 9.83 2.12
N THR A 74 -11.23 8.65 1.78
CA THR A 74 -12.55 8.53 1.15
C THR A 74 -13.30 7.35 1.72
N SER A 75 -14.61 7.36 1.53
CA SER A 75 -15.50 6.26 1.89
C SER A 75 -16.13 5.68 0.63
N CYS A 76 -16.03 4.35 0.49
CA CYS A 76 -16.64 3.61 -0.60
C CYS A 76 -17.43 2.45 -0.01
N SER A 77 -18.72 2.34 -0.35
CA SER A 77 -19.60 1.25 0.10
C SER A 77 -19.52 0.99 1.61
N ASP A 78 -19.73 2.04 2.42
CA ASP A 78 -19.69 2.02 3.89
C ASP A 78 -18.33 1.66 4.53
N SER A 79 -17.25 1.58 3.73
CA SER A 79 -15.89 1.35 4.22
C SER A 79 -15.03 2.60 4.07
N LEU A 80 -14.39 3.02 5.16
CA LEU A 80 -13.41 4.11 5.16
C LEU A 80 -12.05 3.59 4.71
N GLY A 81 -11.32 4.39 3.94
CA GLY A 81 -10.01 4.01 3.44
C GLY A 81 -9.30 5.12 2.67
N ILE A 82 -8.35 4.68 1.85
CA ILE A 82 -7.44 5.54 1.12
C ILE A 82 -7.78 5.47 -0.37
N GLY A 83 -8.04 6.64 -0.95
CA GLY A 83 -8.27 6.83 -2.38
C GLY A 83 -7.13 7.58 -3.05
N LEU A 84 -7.07 7.49 -4.38
CA LEU A 84 -6.22 8.33 -5.22
C LEU A 84 -7.02 9.44 -5.85
N LYS A 85 -6.44 10.65 -5.87
CA LYS A 85 -6.95 11.75 -6.68
C LYS A 85 -6.98 11.39 -8.15
N SER A 86 -7.95 11.93 -8.90
CA SER A 86 -8.31 11.50 -10.27
C SER A 86 -7.16 11.62 -11.28
N GLU A 87 -6.29 12.61 -11.09
CA GLU A 87 -5.15 12.94 -11.95
C GLU A 87 -3.96 11.97 -11.82
N ILE A 88 -3.89 11.19 -10.73
CA ILE A 88 -2.75 10.32 -10.46
C ILE A 88 -2.78 9.08 -11.35
N THR A 89 -1.66 8.72 -11.96
CA THR A 89 -1.55 7.48 -12.73
C THR A 89 -0.81 6.40 -11.95
N ILE A 90 -0.97 5.14 -12.38
CA ILE A 90 -0.20 4.02 -11.84
C ILE A 90 1.32 4.26 -12.00
N ASN A 91 1.75 4.92 -13.07
CA ASN A 91 3.16 5.22 -13.31
C ASN A 91 3.71 6.25 -12.32
N ASP A 92 2.89 7.24 -11.92
CA ASP A 92 3.30 8.21 -10.89
C ASP A 92 3.58 7.50 -9.56
N LEU A 93 2.72 6.54 -9.18
CA LEU A 93 2.92 5.74 -7.99
C LEU A 93 4.16 4.85 -8.08
N ILE A 94 4.37 4.16 -9.21
CA ILE A 94 5.54 3.30 -9.41
C ILE A 94 6.83 4.14 -9.31
N ASN A 95 6.89 5.27 -10.01
CA ASN A 95 8.07 6.13 -10.01
C ASN A 95 8.36 6.70 -8.62
N LYS A 96 7.33 7.08 -7.87
CA LYS A 96 7.48 7.72 -6.56
C LYS A 96 7.76 6.71 -5.45
N PHE A 97 7.05 5.57 -5.41
CA PHE A 97 7.07 4.63 -4.28
C PHE A 97 7.85 3.33 -4.53
N ARG A 98 8.08 2.89 -5.78
CA ARG A 98 8.86 1.67 -6.04
C ARG A 98 10.33 1.93 -6.34
N GLY A 99 10.69 3.15 -6.74
CA GLY A 99 12.05 3.49 -7.14
C GLY A 99 13.10 3.38 -6.03
N TYR A 100 12.70 3.56 -4.76
CA TYR A 100 13.60 3.51 -3.60
C TYR A 100 13.49 2.23 -2.78
N LEU A 101 12.52 1.35 -3.07
CA LEU A 101 12.30 0.14 -2.28
C LEU A 101 13.42 -0.88 -2.51
N ALA A 102 13.85 -1.53 -1.43
CA ALA A 102 14.70 -2.69 -1.54
C ALA A 102 13.99 -3.81 -2.30
N PHE A 103 14.75 -4.58 -3.08
CA PHE A 103 14.22 -5.60 -3.98
C PHE A 103 13.32 -6.62 -3.29
N ASP A 104 13.72 -7.11 -2.11
CA ASP A 104 12.92 -8.08 -1.34
C ASP A 104 11.58 -7.50 -0.85
N VAL A 105 11.56 -6.21 -0.53
CA VAL A 105 10.35 -5.50 -0.10
C VAL A 105 9.41 -5.30 -1.29
N LEU A 106 9.94 -4.89 -2.44
CA LEU A 106 9.17 -4.81 -3.68
C LEU A 106 8.57 -6.18 -4.05
N LEU A 107 9.36 -7.25 -3.99
CA LEU A 107 8.89 -8.62 -4.23
C LEU A 107 7.78 -9.04 -3.26
N ALA A 108 7.85 -8.60 -2.01
CA ALA A 108 6.80 -8.88 -1.03
C ALA A 108 5.49 -8.18 -1.38
N PHE A 109 5.54 -6.94 -1.89
CA PHE A 109 4.33 -6.22 -2.31
C PHE A 109 3.68 -6.82 -3.57
N ILE A 110 4.45 -7.30 -4.54
CA ILE A 110 3.90 -7.86 -5.79
C ILE A 110 3.66 -9.37 -5.72
N ASN A 111 3.87 -9.99 -4.56
CA ASN A 111 3.73 -11.43 -4.43
C ASN A 111 2.27 -11.86 -4.58
N LYS A 112 2.00 -12.93 -5.32
CA LYS A 112 0.64 -13.46 -5.49
C LYS A 112 -0.08 -13.74 -4.16
N GLN A 113 0.65 -14.23 -3.16
CA GLN A 113 0.08 -14.52 -1.83
C GLN A 113 -0.38 -13.24 -1.12
N THR A 114 0.42 -12.18 -1.15
CA THR A 114 0.09 -10.91 -0.49
C THR A 114 -1.01 -10.19 -1.27
N VAL A 115 -0.88 -10.08 -2.60
CA VAL A 115 -1.87 -9.45 -3.47
C VAL A 115 -3.25 -10.11 -3.37
N SER A 116 -3.32 -11.42 -3.11
CA SER A 116 -4.61 -12.10 -2.91
C SER A 116 -5.45 -11.55 -1.74
N LYS A 117 -4.84 -10.82 -0.80
CA LYS A 117 -5.52 -10.13 0.31
C LYS A 117 -6.23 -8.84 -0.11
N LEU A 118 -5.88 -8.28 -1.27
CA LEU A 118 -6.48 -7.07 -1.80
C LEU A 118 -7.78 -7.34 -2.57
N GLY A 119 -8.32 -8.56 -2.54
CA GLY A 119 -9.59 -8.90 -3.19
C GLY A 119 -9.56 -8.76 -4.72
N VAL A 120 -8.37 -8.83 -5.31
CA VAL A 120 -8.09 -8.77 -6.76
C VAL A 120 -7.74 -10.12 -7.33
#